data_AF-A0A957FET9-F1
#
_entry.id   AF-A0A957FET9-F1
#
_cell.length_a   1.000
_cell.length_b   1.000
_cell.length_c   1.000
_cell.angle_alpha   90.00
_cell.angle_beta   90.00
_cell.angle_gamma   90.00
#
_symmetry.space_group_name_H-M   'P 1'
#
loop_
_entity.id
_entity.type
_entity.pdbx_description
1 polymer ?
#
loop_
_entity_poly.entity_id
_entity_poly.type
_entity_poly.pdbx_seq_one_letter_code
_entity_poly.pdbx_strand_id
1 'polypeptide(L)'
;MNKQSWLYKVTASMVSLAMFLQVVLPVFALPSPQPVQADETLTVLRETAVAANAPDTLARPLAITRAQSSYQAGGDITVTYTVQNNLSATYFPDIDAGLNVTETVAALAGYNPLDDPYTLRGVIVSTELSNGAAFLDASVWPDTDGSQLLFSLGDIAPSTSATFTVTLSTPASAADFIELDGGTAAYGTLQGRMATAVSPPIRLAPDGFANWLISTADATRDDEAMLFQLAELDDNPVALFEYVQALGYEAYDGSLRGTRGTLWSAAGNSADQSSLLIAMLRGAGYPARYRHGALSQADAQTLLASMFPTPQAVRGYVPATAAVGNPVNDPDLLALAEDHWWVEAYLPGSGWIDLDPTMPTSVPGDVFATPAQDGTDKISELPDAIR
;
A
#
# COMPACT_ATOMS: atom_id res chain seq x y z
N MET A 1 -73.41 21.66 -14.97
CA MET A 1 -72.39 21.02 -14.09
C MET A 1 -71.28 22.03 -13.86
N ASN A 2 -70.96 22.24 -12.59
CA ASN A 2 -70.62 23.52 -11.98
C ASN A 2 -69.19 24.06 -12.21
N LYS A 3 -69.11 25.40 -12.16
CA LYS A 3 -67.94 26.28 -12.02
C LYS A 3 -67.54 26.47 -10.55
N GLN A 4 -66.41 27.18 -10.35
CA GLN A 4 -65.89 27.93 -9.17
C GLN A 4 -64.91 27.13 -8.28
N SER A 5 -63.63 27.49 -8.05
CA SER A 5 -62.89 28.73 -7.71
C SER A 5 -63.00 29.19 -6.25
N TRP A 6 -61.87 29.67 -5.70
CA TRP A 6 -61.57 30.41 -4.43
C TRP A 6 -60.73 29.62 -3.40
N LEU A 7 -59.44 29.97 -3.19
CA LEU A 7 -58.84 31.08 -2.38
C LEU A 7 -58.94 30.84 -0.85
N TYR A 8 -57.98 31.15 0.05
CA TYR A 8 -56.55 31.56 0.12
C TYR A 8 -56.21 31.64 1.65
N LYS A 9 -54.91 31.45 2.02
CA LYS A 9 -54.10 32.02 3.16
C LYS A 9 -54.63 32.00 4.63
N VAL A 10 -53.73 31.84 5.64
CA VAL A 10 -53.09 32.90 6.48
C VAL A 10 -52.23 32.15 7.55
N THR A 11 -50.89 32.22 7.63
CA THR A 11 -49.91 33.21 8.20
C THR A 11 -49.84 33.37 9.74
N ALA A 12 -48.62 33.22 10.31
CA ALA A 12 -47.90 34.12 11.26
C ALA A 12 -46.64 33.38 11.80
N SER A 13 -45.36 33.78 11.67
CA SER A 13 -44.57 35.02 11.96
C SER A 13 -44.21 35.29 13.42
N MET A 14 -42.89 35.45 13.69
CA MET A 14 -42.18 36.42 14.57
C MET A 14 -40.69 35.97 14.66
N VAL A 15 -39.66 36.61 14.07
CA VAL A 15 -39.03 37.94 14.25
C VAL A 15 -38.52 38.23 15.67
N SER A 16 -37.20 38.38 15.82
CA SER A 16 -36.63 39.56 16.50
C SER A 16 -35.16 39.82 16.14
N LEU A 17 -34.87 41.11 15.96
CA LEU A 17 -33.65 41.79 15.49
C LEU A 17 -33.14 42.67 16.65
N ALA A 18 -31.83 42.80 16.85
CA ALA A 18 -31.27 43.89 17.67
C ALA A 18 -29.96 44.43 17.06
N MET A 19 -29.88 45.76 17.04
CA MET A 19 -28.96 46.65 16.33
C MET A 19 -27.73 47.10 17.16
N PHE A 20 -26.62 47.35 16.44
CA PHE A 20 -25.66 48.48 16.50
C PHE A 20 -25.33 49.22 17.82
N LEU A 21 -24.02 49.36 18.12
CA LEU A 21 -23.37 50.65 18.42
C LEU A 21 -21.83 50.60 18.24
N GLN A 22 -21.22 51.73 17.90
CA GLN A 22 -19.86 51.93 17.38
C GLN A 22 -19.01 52.87 18.28
N VAL A 23 -17.68 52.67 18.28
CA VAL A 23 -16.56 53.65 18.47
C VAL A 23 -16.05 54.00 19.89
N VAL A 24 -14.73 53.79 20.15
CA VAL A 24 -13.62 54.77 20.44
C VAL A 24 -12.27 54.01 20.56
N LEU A 25 -11.15 54.65 20.15
CA LEU A 25 -9.79 54.15 19.83
C LEU A 25 -8.82 53.94 21.05
N PRO A 26 -7.46 53.85 20.89
CA PRO A 26 -6.63 52.70 21.28
C PRO A 26 -5.79 52.92 22.55
N VAL A 27 -5.38 51.85 23.24
CA VAL A 27 -4.33 51.91 24.27
C VAL A 27 -3.09 51.20 23.75
N PHE A 28 -2.05 51.97 23.47
CA PHE A 28 -0.69 51.47 23.26
C PHE A 28 -0.13 51.01 24.61
N ALA A 29 0.10 49.70 24.76
CA ALA A 29 0.92 49.14 25.83
C ALA A 29 2.23 48.63 25.20
N LEU A 30 3.36 49.22 25.60
CA LEU A 30 4.69 48.72 25.25
C LEU A 30 4.99 47.45 26.05
N PRO A 31 5.57 46.40 25.45
CA PRO A 31 5.87 45.15 26.15
C PRO A 31 7.07 45.28 27.09
N SER A 32 6.90 44.82 28.33
CA SER A 32 8.00 44.54 29.26
C SER A 32 8.68 43.21 28.86
N PRO A 33 10.02 43.11 28.88
CA PRO A 33 10.71 41.88 28.51
C PRO A 33 10.51 40.80 29.59
N GLN A 34 9.87 39.69 29.22
CA GLN A 34 9.86 38.46 30.00
C GLN A 34 11.09 37.59 29.61
N PRO A 35 11.72 36.90 30.57
CA PRO A 35 12.89 36.06 30.31
C PRO A 35 12.52 34.84 29.45
N VAL A 36 13.44 34.49 28.56
CA VAL A 36 13.40 33.34 27.64
C VAL A 36 13.15 32.05 28.44
N GLN A 37 11.95 31.48 28.33
CA GLN A 37 11.76 30.06 28.59
C GLN A 37 12.29 29.29 27.38
N ALA A 38 13.23 28.39 27.62
CA ALA A 38 13.63 27.40 26.64
C ALA A 38 12.39 26.57 26.27
N ASP A 39 12.03 26.60 25.00
CA ASP A 39 10.86 25.91 24.49
C ASP A 39 11.13 24.41 24.42
N GLU A 40 10.63 23.67 25.41
CA GLU A 40 10.66 22.20 25.49
C GLU A 40 9.85 21.54 24.36
N THR A 41 9.15 22.29 23.50
CA THR A 41 8.40 21.74 22.37
C THR A 41 9.27 21.28 21.19
N LEU A 42 10.53 21.68 21.13
CA LEU A 42 11.42 21.34 20.01
C LEU A 42 11.94 19.89 20.03
N THR A 43 11.87 19.22 21.19
CA THR A 43 12.22 17.80 21.31
C THR A 43 11.03 16.90 20.93
N VAL A 44 9.80 17.33 21.23
CA VAL A 44 8.58 16.58 20.88
C VAL A 44 8.35 16.56 19.36
N LEU A 45 8.66 17.65 18.66
CA LEU A 45 8.48 17.73 17.21
C LEU A 45 9.48 16.91 16.38
N ARG A 46 10.60 16.47 16.96
CA ARG A 46 11.56 15.58 16.27
C ARG A 46 11.20 14.10 16.41
N GLU A 47 10.55 13.69 17.49
CA GLU A 47 10.01 12.33 17.61
C GLU A 47 8.71 12.17 16.80
N THR A 48 7.88 13.22 16.68
CA THR A 48 6.59 13.13 15.99
C THR A 48 6.72 12.99 14.46
N ALA A 49 7.80 13.47 13.84
CA ALA A 49 7.94 13.45 12.38
C ALA A 49 8.49 12.12 11.81
N VAL A 50 9.16 11.30 12.63
CA VAL A 50 9.63 9.96 12.20
C VAL A 50 8.64 8.86 12.64
N ALA A 51 7.81 9.13 13.65
CA ALA A 51 6.82 8.19 14.18
C ALA A 51 5.46 8.20 13.44
N ALA A 52 5.24 9.11 12.48
CA ALA A 52 3.90 9.34 11.93
C ALA A 52 3.35 8.23 11.01
N ASN A 53 4.14 7.22 10.62
CA ASN A 53 3.69 6.14 9.72
C ASN A 53 4.01 4.72 10.22
N ALA A 54 4.49 4.54 11.45
CA ALA A 54 4.48 3.21 12.04
C ALA A 54 3.08 3.00 12.64
N PRO A 55 2.24 2.06 12.14
CA PRO A 55 1.06 1.67 12.89
C PRO A 55 1.53 1.28 14.30
N ASP A 56 0.79 1.71 15.32
CA ASP A 56 0.97 1.16 16.67
C ASP A 56 0.94 -0.36 16.52
N THR A 57 2.08 -1.03 16.70
CA THR A 57 2.21 -2.47 16.39
C THR A 57 1.32 -3.30 17.31
N LEU A 58 0.90 -2.74 18.45
CA LEU A 58 -0.13 -3.30 19.32
C LEU A 58 -1.55 -3.20 18.75
N ALA A 59 -1.81 -2.29 17.80
CA ALA A 59 -3.10 -2.15 17.13
C ALA A 59 -3.32 -3.25 16.06
N ARG A 60 -2.24 -3.78 15.47
CA ARG A 60 -2.26 -4.86 14.47
C ARG A 60 -1.17 -5.91 14.76
N PRO A 61 -1.28 -6.67 15.86
CA PRO A 61 -0.24 -7.61 16.28
C PRO A 61 -0.14 -8.86 15.39
N LEU A 62 -1.22 -9.18 14.68
CA LEU A 62 -1.33 -10.32 13.77
C LEU A 62 -1.59 -9.79 12.36
N ALA A 63 -0.93 -10.37 11.37
CA ALA A 63 -1.20 -10.14 9.95
C ALA A 63 -1.31 -11.48 9.21
N ILE A 64 -2.08 -11.50 8.13
CA ILE A 64 -2.17 -12.63 7.21
C ILE A 64 -2.13 -12.11 5.78
N THR A 65 -1.32 -12.76 4.95
CA THR A 65 -1.27 -12.52 3.51
C THR A 65 -1.31 -13.84 2.75
N ARG A 66 -1.51 -13.77 1.43
CA ARG A 66 -1.53 -14.92 0.53
C ARG A 66 -0.81 -14.62 -0.77
N ALA A 67 -0.16 -15.65 -1.33
CA ALA A 67 0.38 -15.67 -2.68
C ALA A 67 -0.21 -16.85 -3.44
N GLN A 68 -0.80 -16.61 -4.61
CA GLN A 68 -1.40 -17.68 -5.41
C GLN A 68 -0.53 -18.01 -6.63
N SER A 69 -0.37 -19.29 -6.95
CA SER A 69 0.35 -19.73 -8.14
C SER A 69 -0.26 -19.18 -9.42
N SER A 70 0.52 -19.18 -10.51
CA SER A 70 -0.06 -18.98 -11.83
C SER A 70 -1.12 -20.04 -12.11
N TYR A 71 -2.17 -19.67 -12.84
CA TYR A 71 -3.32 -20.53 -13.10
C TYR A 71 -3.59 -20.64 -14.62
N GLN A 72 -4.06 -21.82 -15.04
CA GLN A 72 -4.63 -22.07 -16.38
C GLN A 72 -6.03 -22.65 -16.23
N ALA A 73 -6.97 -22.18 -17.05
CA ALA A 73 -8.36 -22.62 -17.07
C ALA A 73 -8.54 -24.15 -16.86
N GLY A 74 -9.24 -24.56 -15.78
CA GLY A 74 -9.49 -25.95 -15.40
C GLY A 74 -8.35 -26.68 -14.70
N GLY A 75 -7.27 -25.98 -14.34
CA GLY A 75 -6.19 -26.50 -13.51
C GLY A 75 -6.41 -26.29 -12.01
N ASP A 76 -5.42 -26.70 -11.22
CA ASP A 76 -5.40 -26.44 -9.78
C ASP A 76 -4.60 -25.17 -9.49
N ILE A 77 -4.93 -24.51 -8.38
CA ILE A 77 -4.18 -23.37 -7.87
C ILE A 77 -3.61 -23.72 -6.49
N THR A 78 -2.35 -23.40 -6.27
CA THR A 78 -1.73 -23.48 -4.94
C THR A 78 -1.66 -22.09 -4.35
N VAL A 79 -2.28 -21.91 -3.19
CA VAL A 79 -2.28 -20.68 -2.41
C VAL A 79 -1.36 -20.88 -1.21
N THR A 80 -0.37 -20.02 -1.07
CA THR A 80 0.52 -19.95 0.08
C THR A 80 0.03 -18.87 1.01
N TYR A 81 -0.32 -19.23 2.24
CA TYR A 81 -0.69 -18.29 3.29
C TYR A 81 0.49 -18.07 4.22
N THR A 82 0.76 -16.80 4.55
CA THR A 82 1.76 -16.42 5.55
C THR A 82 1.08 -15.62 6.63
N VAL A 83 1.20 -16.10 7.87
CA VAL A 83 0.67 -15.45 9.08
C VAL A 83 1.84 -14.92 9.89
N GLN A 84 1.85 -13.62 10.18
CA GLN A 84 2.96 -12.95 10.84
C GLN A 84 2.56 -12.37 12.19
N ASN A 85 3.48 -12.49 13.14
CA ASN A 85 3.48 -11.70 14.36
C ASN A 85 4.27 -10.41 14.15
N ASN A 86 3.57 -9.27 14.13
CA ASN A 86 4.15 -7.96 13.83
C ASN A 86 4.87 -7.33 15.04
N LEU A 87 4.82 -7.98 16.21
CA LEU A 87 5.46 -7.47 17.41
C LEU A 87 6.96 -7.77 17.40
N SER A 88 7.76 -6.81 17.86
CA SER A 88 9.18 -7.02 18.12
C SER A 88 9.36 -7.81 19.41
N ALA A 89 10.36 -8.69 19.47
CA ALA A 89 10.67 -9.39 20.72
C ALA A 89 11.02 -8.39 21.83
N THR A 90 10.53 -8.64 23.04
CA THR A 90 10.89 -7.86 24.23
C THR A 90 12.09 -8.47 24.92
N TYR A 91 12.26 -9.78 24.81
CA TYR A 91 13.34 -10.52 25.45
C TYR A 91 14.39 -10.98 24.43
N PHE A 92 15.62 -10.50 24.62
CA PHE A 92 16.81 -10.99 23.93
C PHE A 92 17.77 -11.59 24.96
N PRO A 93 18.40 -12.74 24.66
CA PRO A 93 19.43 -13.29 25.52
C PRO A 93 20.65 -12.35 25.51
N ASP A 94 21.16 -12.04 26.70
CA ASP A 94 22.40 -11.27 26.84
C ASP A 94 23.58 -12.19 26.48
N ILE A 95 24.25 -11.88 25.36
CA ILE A 95 25.41 -12.64 24.89
C ILE A 95 26.65 -11.79 25.13
N ASP A 96 27.51 -12.24 26.04
CA ASP A 96 28.78 -11.58 26.31
C ASP A 96 29.67 -11.60 25.04
N ALA A 97 30.19 -10.43 24.67
CA ALA A 97 31.00 -10.23 23.47
C ALA A 97 32.34 -11.02 23.49
N GLY A 98 32.74 -11.55 24.65
CA GLY A 98 33.94 -12.38 24.80
C GLY A 98 33.74 -13.88 24.58
N LEU A 99 32.50 -14.36 24.40
CA LEU A 99 32.23 -15.79 24.31
C LEU A 99 32.77 -16.40 23.00
N ASN A 100 33.36 -17.59 23.11
CA ASN A 100 33.62 -18.42 21.93
C ASN A 100 32.33 -19.09 21.44
N VAL A 101 32.35 -19.66 20.23
CA VAL A 101 31.16 -20.28 19.60
C VAL A 101 30.49 -21.32 20.51
N THR A 102 31.24 -22.15 21.24
CA THR A 102 30.69 -23.16 22.15
C THR A 102 29.95 -22.51 23.32
N GLU A 103 30.51 -21.44 23.87
CA GLU A 103 29.91 -20.69 24.97
C GLU A 103 28.69 -19.88 24.51
N THR A 104 28.73 -19.29 23.32
CA THR A 104 27.57 -18.62 22.71
C THR A 104 26.39 -19.59 22.51
N VAL A 105 26.66 -20.78 21.98
CA VAL A 105 25.62 -21.82 21.82
C VAL A 105 25.07 -22.25 23.17
N ALA A 106 25.92 -22.41 24.19
CA ALA A 106 25.47 -22.75 25.54
C ALA A 106 24.63 -21.64 26.18
N ALA A 107 24.98 -20.36 25.97
CA ALA A 107 24.22 -19.21 26.46
C ALA A 107 22.82 -19.12 25.79
N LEU A 108 22.73 -19.53 24.53
CA LEU A 108 21.46 -19.56 23.78
C LEU A 108 20.61 -20.80 24.05
N ALA A 109 21.16 -21.87 24.66
CA ALA A 109 20.47 -23.15 24.79
C ALA A 109 19.19 -23.11 25.65
N GLY A 110 19.04 -22.11 26.53
CA GLY A 110 17.84 -21.90 27.34
C GLY A 110 16.87 -20.84 26.79
N TYR A 111 17.22 -20.18 25.70
CA TYR A 111 16.37 -19.16 25.09
C TYR A 111 15.24 -19.82 24.30
N ASN A 112 14.00 -19.57 24.72
CA ASN A 112 12.81 -19.94 23.98
C ASN A 112 12.06 -18.68 23.56
N PRO A 113 12.01 -18.33 22.26
CA PRO A 113 11.33 -17.13 21.79
C PRO A 113 9.81 -17.17 22.06
N LEU A 114 9.23 -18.37 22.27
CA LEU A 114 7.82 -18.53 22.64
C LEU A 114 7.53 -18.16 24.10
N ASP A 115 8.53 -17.93 24.95
CA ASP A 115 8.29 -17.47 26.32
C ASP A 115 8.09 -15.94 26.39
N ASP A 116 8.29 -15.24 25.27
CA ASP A 116 8.10 -13.79 25.18
C ASP A 116 6.61 -13.42 25.36
N PRO A 117 6.29 -12.36 26.15
CA PRO A 117 4.93 -11.90 26.38
C PRO A 117 4.20 -11.42 25.11
N TYR A 118 4.91 -11.19 24.01
CA TYR A 118 4.36 -10.85 22.70
C TYR A 118 4.18 -12.05 21.76
N THR A 119 4.35 -13.28 22.27
CA THR A 119 3.98 -14.49 21.54
C THR A 119 2.47 -14.54 21.31
N LEU A 120 2.06 -14.73 20.06
CA LEU A 120 0.67 -15.00 19.70
C LEU A 120 0.37 -16.48 19.98
N ARG A 121 -0.65 -16.74 20.80
CA ARG A 121 -1.00 -18.10 21.25
C ARG A 121 -2.20 -18.65 20.50
N GLY A 122 -2.14 -19.94 20.18
CA GLY A 122 -3.26 -20.69 19.61
C GLY A 122 -3.77 -20.09 18.30
N VAL A 123 -2.85 -19.76 17.39
CA VAL A 123 -3.16 -19.17 16.10
C VAL A 123 -3.87 -20.19 15.23
N ILE A 124 -5.03 -19.79 14.68
CA ILE A 124 -5.83 -20.55 13.74
C ILE A 124 -6.13 -19.70 12.51
N VAL A 125 -6.33 -20.35 11.37
CA VAL A 125 -6.75 -19.71 10.12
C VAL A 125 -8.03 -20.38 9.63
N SER A 126 -9.01 -19.58 9.23
CA SER A 126 -10.30 -20.04 8.74
C SER A 126 -10.58 -19.43 7.37
N THR A 127 -11.05 -20.25 6.43
CA THR A 127 -11.57 -19.79 5.13
C THR A 127 -12.82 -20.57 4.74
N GLU A 128 -13.71 -19.94 4.00
CA GLU A 128 -14.93 -20.53 3.46
C GLU A 128 -14.87 -20.51 1.93
N LEU A 129 -14.77 -21.68 1.31
CA LEU A 129 -14.68 -21.84 -0.13
C LEU A 129 -16.01 -21.53 -0.83
N SER A 130 -15.92 -20.83 -1.96
CA SER A 130 -17.03 -20.63 -2.88
C SER A 130 -17.36 -21.92 -3.63
N ASN A 131 -18.60 -22.04 -4.15
CA ASN A 131 -19.05 -23.21 -4.94
C ASN A 131 -18.18 -23.54 -6.18
N GLY A 132 -17.34 -22.62 -6.65
CA GLY A 132 -16.43 -22.81 -7.78
C GLY A 132 -15.07 -23.41 -7.40
N ALA A 133 -14.80 -23.59 -6.11
CA ALA A 133 -13.55 -24.12 -5.59
C ALA A 133 -13.80 -25.35 -4.72
N ALA A 134 -12.86 -26.30 -4.76
CA ALA A 134 -12.86 -27.44 -3.85
C ALA A 134 -11.46 -27.66 -3.29
N PHE A 135 -11.40 -28.01 -2.01
CA PHE A 135 -10.16 -28.37 -1.36
C PHE A 135 -9.59 -29.68 -1.93
N LEU A 136 -8.30 -29.69 -2.27
CA LEU A 136 -7.60 -30.85 -2.83
C LEU A 136 -6.48 -31.36 -1.91
N ASP A 137 -5.61 -30.46 -1.46
CA ASP A 137 -4.44 -30.79 -0.63
C ASP A 137 -3.99 -29.60 0.22
N ALA A 138 -3.22 -29.85 1.28
CA ALA A 138 -2.55 -28.80 2.05
C ALA A 138 -1.30 -29.30 2.78
N SER A 139 -0.33 -28.40 2.97
CA SER A 139 0.86 -28.71 3.79
C SER A 139 0.55 -28.79 5.29
N VAL A 140 -0.56 -28.17 5.73
CA VAL A 140 -1.15 -28.32 7.06
C VAL A 140 -2.58 -28.79 6.86
N TRP A 141 -2.93 -29.96 7.40
CA TRP A 141 -4.27 -30.52 7.23
C TRP A 141 -5.32 -29.69 7.98
N PRO A 142 -6.39 -29.23 7.32
CA PRO A 142 -7.48 -28.53 7.99
C PRO A 142 -8.46 -29.51 8.66
N ASP A 143 -9.13 -29.03 9.69
CA ASP A 143 -10.46 -29.54 10.04
C ASP A 143 -11.48 -28.96 9.04
N THR A 144 -12.35 -29.79 8.49
CA THR A 144 -13.20 -29.38 7.37
C THR A 144 -14.51 -30.17 7.29
N ASP A 145 -15.57 -29.46 6.90
CA ASP A 145 -16.87 -30.03 6.48
C ASP A 145 -17.05 -30.09 4.95
N GLY A 146 -16.00 -29.74 4.20
CA GLY A 146 -15.95 -29.67 2.74
C GLY A 146 -15.75 -28.24 2.22
N SER A 147 -16.54 -27.28 2.71
CA SER A 147 -16.47 -25.86 2.27
C SER A 147 -15.76 -24.98 3.28
N GLN A 148 -15.87 -25.27 4.57
CA GLN A 148 -15.13 -24.55 5.61
C GLN A 148 -13.80 -25.26 5.88
N LEU A 149 -12.71 -24.51 5.88
CA LEU A 149 -11.36 -25.01 6.18
C LEU A 149 -10.82 -24.29 7.41
N LEU A 150 -10.42 -25.05 8.43
CA LEU A 150 -9.83 -24.53 9.67
C LEU A 150 -8.45 -25.13 9.92
N PHE A 151 -7.42 -24.29 9.88
CA PHE A 151 -6.01 -24.67 10.06
C PHE A 151 -5.52 -24.25 11.44
N SER A 152 -4.85 -25.14 12.15
CA SER A 152 -4.20 -24.85 13.43
C SER A 152 -2.71 -24.65 13.24
N LEU A 153 -2.21 -23.44 13.51
CA LEU A 153 -0.80 -23.07 13.33
C LEU A 153 -0.01 -23.07 14.65
N GLY A 154 -0.69 -23.13 15.80
CA GLY A 154 -0.05 -23.12 17.11
C GLY A 154 0.41 -21.73 17.53
N ASP A 155 1.55 -21.64 18.21
CA ASP A 155 2.07 -20.37 18.73
C ASP A 155 3.06 -19.73 17.76
N ILE A 156 2.98 -18.41 17.59
CA ILE A 156 3.87 -17.63 16.71
C ILE A 156 4.65 -16.61 17.55
N ALA A 157 5.98 -16.80 17.61
CA ALA A 157 6.88 -15.91 18.34
C ALA A 157 6.93 -14.50 17.72
N PRO A 158 7.31 -13.46 18.48
CA PRO A 158 7.48 -12.11 17.95
C PRO A 158 8.42 -12.07 16.75
N SER A 159 8.08 -11.27 15.73
CA SER A 159 8.88 -11.09 14.51
C SER A 159 9.12 -12.36 13.70
N THR A 160 8.28 -13.38 13.89
CA THR A 160 8.29 -14.61 13.10
C THR A 160 6.98 -14.80 12.36
N SER A 161 6.98 -15.70 11.39
CA SER A 161 5.81 -16.08 10.60
C SER A 161 5.62 -17.60 10.57
N ALA A 162 4.37 -18.00 10.35
CA ALA A 162 3.99 -19.36 10.02
C ALA A 162 3.42 -19.40 8.60
N THR A 163 3.91 -20.32 7.78
CA THR A 163 3.51 -20.44 6.37
C THR A 163 2.94 -21.83 6.09
N PHE A 164 1.85 -21.88 5.33
CA PHE A 164 1.29 -23.14 4.84
C PHE A 164 0.70 -22.95 3.44
N THR A 165 0.48 -24.06 2.74
CA THR A 165 -0.07 -24.08 1.38
C THR A 165 -1.38 -24.83 1.34
N VAL A 166 -2.28 -24.39 0.46
CA VAL A 166 -3.57 -25.02 0.17
C VAL A 166 -3.70 -25.13 -1.34
N THR A 167 -4.01 -26.33 -1.84
CA THR A 167 -4.29 -26.57 -3.25
C THR A 167 -5.80 -26.69 -3.45
N LEU A 168 -6.33 -25.88 -4.36
CA LEU A 168 -7.75 -25.81 -4.67
C LEU A 168 -7.99 -26.15 -6.14
N SER A 169 -9.08 -26.84 -6.43
CA SER A 169 -9.60 -26.94 -7.79
C SER A 169 -10.21 -25.60 -8.21
N THR A 170 -10.23 -25.33 -9.50
CA THR A 170 -10.83 -24.11 -10.05
C THR A 170 -11.85 -24.43 -11.16
N PRO A 171 -12.70 -23.46 -11.56
CA PRO A 171 -13.62 -23.64 -12.68
C PRO A 171 -12.89 -23.85 -14.01
N ALA A 172 -13.45 -24.67 -14.90
CA ALA A 172 -12.88 -24.95 -16.23
C ALA A 172 -12.69 -23.73 -17.15
N SER A 173 -13.36 -22.61 -16.83
CA SER A 173 -13.27 -21.33 -17.54
C SER A 173 -13.78 -20.22 -16.64
N ALA A 174 -13.22 -19.02 -16.76
CA ALA A 174 -13.70 -17.81 -16.09
C ALA A 174 -14.09 -16.74 -17.14
N ALA A 175 -15.39 -16.50 -17.31
CA ALA A 175 -15.86 -15.45 -18.22
C ALA A 175 -15.79 -14.04 -17.60
N ASP A 176 -15.81 -13.97 -16.27
CA ASP A 176 -15.67 -12.78 -15.45
C ASP A 176 -14.79 -13.14 -14.24
N PHE A 177 -14.50 -12.17 -13.38
CA PHE A 177 -13.82 -12.41 -12.12
C PHE A 177 -14.60 -13.39 -11.22
N ILE A 178 -13.88 -14.35 -10.64
CA ILE A 178 -14.44 -15.36 -9.74
C ILE A 178 -13.66 -15.32 -8.43
N GLU A 179 -14.37 -15.14 -7.32
CA GLU A 179 -13.80 -15.29 -5.98
C GLU A 179 -13.92 -16.76 -5.55
N LEU A 180 -12.80 -17.40 -5.23
CA LEU A 180 -12.73 -18.81 -4.83
C LEU A 180 -13.05 -19.06 -3.35
N ASP A 181 -13.02 -18.01 -2.53
CA ASP A 181 -13.40 -18.05 -1.13
C ASP A 181 -14.08 -16.72 -0.70
N GLY A 182 -14.54 -16.66 0.55
CA GLY A 182 -15.11 -15.45 1.16
C GLY A 182 -14.06 -14.49 1.76
N GLY A 183 -12.77 -14.74 1.50
CA GLY A 183 -11.67 -14.18 2.27
C GLY A 183 -11.27 -15.10 3.43
N THR A 184 -10.03 -14.94 3.88
CA THR A 184 -9.40 -15.80 4.89
C THR A 184 -9.12 -15.01 6.16
N ALA A 185 -9.54 -15.51 7.31
CA ALA A 185 -9.33 -14.87 8.60
C ALA A 185 -8.34 -15.65 9.47
N ALA A 186 -7.36 -14.96 10.05
CA ALA A 186 -6.47 -15.48 11.08
C ALA A 186 -6.91 -14.97 12.45
N TYR A 187 -6.90 -15.85 13.44
CA TYR A 187 -7.21 -15.54 14.84
C TYR A 187 -6.09 -16.03 15.73
N GLY A 188 -5.81 -15.30 16.80
CA GLY A 188 -4.91 -15.73 17.86
C GLY A 188 -5.20 -15.00 19.16
N THR A 189 -4.46 -15.32 20.21
CA THR A 189 -4.55 -14.61 21.49
C THR A 189 -3.22 -13.98 21.88
N LEU A 190 -3.24 -12.68 22.17
CA LEU A 190 -2.13 -11.90 22.70
C LEU A 190 -2.47 -11.49 24.12
N GLN A 191 -1.77 -12.05 25.12
CA GLN A 191 -2.00 -11.71 26.54
C GLN A 191 -3.48 -11.84 26.97
N GLY A 192 -4.18 -12.86 26.45
CA GLY A 192 -5.59 -13.10 26.72
C GLY A 192 -6.58 -12.20 25.95
N ARG A 193 -6.10 -11.32 25.06
CA ARG A 193 -6.92 -10.55 24.12
C ARG A 193 -6.90 -11.18 22.74
N MET A 194 -8.04 -11.14 22.06
CA MET A 194 -8.15 -11.64 20.69
C MET A 194 -7.39 -10.73 19.73
N ALA A 195 -6.54 -11.33 18.90
CA ALA A 195 -5.93 -10.72 17.73
C ALA A 195 -6.57 -11.34 16.48
N THR A 196 -6.88 -10.51 15.50
CA THR A 196 -7.49 -10.95 14.24
C THR A 196 -6.84 -10.24 13.08
N ALA A 197 -6.70 -10.95 11.96
CA ALA A 197 -6.30 -10.40 10.68
C ALA A 197 -7.13 -11.04 9.58
N VAL A 198 -7.35 -10.34 8.48
CA VAL A 198 -8.12 -10.84 7.35
C VAL A 198 -7.33 -10.59 6.07
N SER A 199 -7.35 -11.58 5.19
CA SER A 199 -6.87 -11.49 3.83
C SER A 199 -8.10 -11.50 2.91
N PRO A 200 -8.16 -10.66 1.87
CA PRO A 200 -9.31 -10.62 0.96
C PRO A 200 -9.53 -11.95 0.20
N PRO A 201 -10.61 -12.06 -0.57
CA PRO A 201 -10.91 -13.27 -1.35
C PRO A 201 -9.86 -13.62 -2.41
N ILE A 202 -9.58 -14.91 -2.60
CA ILE A 202 -8.77 -15.42 -3.72
C ILE A 202 -9.51 -15.14 -5.03
N ARG A 203 -8.91 -14.31 -5.88
CA ARG A 203 -9.51 -13.89 -7.15
C ARG A 203 -8.89 -14.59 -8.35
N LEU A 204 -9.75 -15.17 -9.18
CA LEU A 204 -9.42 -15.54 -10.55
C LEU A 204 -9.87 -14.44 -11.50
N ALA A 205 -8.94 -13.98 -12.35
CA ALA A 205 -9.28 -13.13 -13.48
C ALA A 205 -9.96 -13.92 -14.61
N PRO A 206 -10.65 -13.24 -15.54
CA PRO A 206 -11.20 -13.89 -16.71
C PRO A 206 -10.13 -14.60 -17.56
N ASP A 207 -10.57 -15.53 -18.39
CA ASP A 207 -9.71 -16.25 -19.33
C ASP A 207 -9.02 -15.28 -20.30
N GLY A 208 -7.76 -15.57 -20.65
CA GLY A 208 -6.97 -14.74 -21.56
C GLY A 208 -6.12 -13.66 -20.89
N PHE A 209 -6.22 -13.49 -19.56
CA PHE A 209 -5.40 -12.52 -18.82
C PHE A 209 -4.10 -13.09 -18.22
N ALA A 210 -3.77 -14.36 -18.44
CA ALA A 210 -2.61 -15.01 -17.83
C ALA A 210 -1.29 -14.23 -18.01
N ASN A 211 -1.06 -13.64 -19.19
CA ASN A 211 0.14 -12.84 -19.48
C ASN A 211 0.25 -11.55 -18.64
N TRP A 212 -0.88 -11.08 -18.10
CA TRP A 212 -0.98 -9.83 -17.34
C TRP A 212 -1.04 -10.06 -15.83
N LEU A 213 -0.85 -11.31 -15.40
CA LEU A 213 -0.80 -11.74 -14.00
C LEU A 213 0.56 -12.36 -13.64
N ILE A 214 1.52 -12.35 -14.56
CA ILE A 214 2.84 -12.94 -14.33
C ILE A 214 3.65 -12.11 -13.32
N SER A 215 4.49 -12.82 -12.56
CA SER A 215 5.59 -12.19 -11.81
C SER A 215 6.73 -11.90 -12.79
N THR A 216 7.35 -10.72 -12.67
CA THR A 216 8.48 -10.28 -13.51
C THR A 216 9.64 -9.81 -12.63
N ALA A 217 10.80 -9.56 -13.23
CA ALA A 217 11.98 -9.10 -12.49
C ALA A 217 11.71 -7.80 -11.70
N ASP A 218 11.05 -6.82 -12.32
CA ASP A 218 10.79 -5.52 -11.69
C ASP A 218 9.46 -5.50 -10.92
N ALA A 219 8.41 -6.11 -11.48
CA ALA A 219 7.11 -6.31 -10.83
C ALA A 219 6.99 -7.73 -10.24
N THR A 220 7.61 -7.96 -9.08
CA THR A 220 7.60 -9.23 -8.35
C THR A 220 6.35 -9.31 -7.47
N ARG A 221 5.28 -9.94 -7.98
CA ARG A 221 3.99 -10.05 -7.26
C ARG A 221 4.00 -11.00 -6.06
N ASP A 222 5.06 -11.79 -5.89
CA ASP A 222 5.19 -12.80 -4.84
C ASP A 222 6.17 -12.35 -3.72
N ASP A 223 6.60 -11.07 -3.73
CA ASP A 223 7.47 -10.51 -2.68
C ASP A 223 6.71 -10.40 -1.35
N GLU A 224 7.30 -10.92 -0.27
CA GLU A 224 6.64 -11.03 1.04
C GLU A 224 6.27 -9.65 1.63
N ALA A 225 7.19 -8.68 1.58
CA ALA A 225 6.94 -7.35 2.13
C ALA A 225 5.82 -6.63 1.35
N MET A 226 5.83 -6.76 0.02
CA MET A 226 4.77 -6.25 -0.84
C MET A 226 3.42 -6.92 -0.54
N LEU A 227 3.39 -8.24 -0.37
CA LEU A 227 2.17 -8.98 -0.05
C LEU A 227 1.56 -8.59 1.31
N PHE A 228 2.37 -8.26 2.30
CA PHE A 228 1.86 -7.71 3.56
C PHE A 228 1.31 -6.28 3.36
N GLN A 229 2.01 -5.43 2.61
CA GLN A 229 1.49 -4.09 2.29
C GLN A 229 0.17 -4.15 1.51
N LEU A 230 0.06 -5.08 0.57
CA LEU A 230 -1.15 -5.37 -0.21
C LEU A 230 -2.32 -5.75 0.71
N ALA A 231 -2.08 -6.67 1.66
CA ALA A 231 -3.10 -7.10 2.61
C ALA A 231 -3.59 -5.96 3.51
N GLU A 232 -2.72 -5.01 3.89
CA GLU A 232 -3.12 -3.82 4.65
C GLU A 232 -4.06 -2.87 3.89
N LEU A 233 -4.04 -2.95 2.56
CA LEU A 233 -4.81 -2.12 1.63
C LEU A 233 -6.07 -2.85 1.10
N ASP A 234 -6.43 -3.99 1.72
CA ASP A 234 -7.62 -4.80 1.42
C ASP A 234 -7.75 -5.22 -0.06
N ASP A 235 -6.63 -5.40 -0.77
CA ASP A 235 -6.58 -5.69 -2.21
C ASP A 235 -7.40 -4.68 -3.05
N ASN A 236 -7.61 -3.45 -2.56
CA ASN A 236 -8.46 -2.46 -3.22
C ASN A 236 -7.66 -1.67 -4.27
N PRO A 237 -7.98 -1.74 -5.57
CA PRO A 237 -7.15 -1.15 -6.62
C PRO A 237 -7.01 0.37 -6.52
N VAL A 238 -8.00 1.06 -5.94
CA VAL A 238 -7.91 2.50 -5.67
C VAL A 238 -6.97 2.77 -4.50
N ALA A 239 -7.07 2.01 -3.40
CA ALA A 239 -6.16 2.16 -2.26
C ALA A 239 -4.72 1.80 -2.64
N LEU A 240 -4.51 0.81 -3.51
CA LEU A 240 -3.19 0.46 -4.05
C LEU A 240 -2.61 1.61 -4.88
N PHE A 241 -3.42 2.19 -5.77
CA PHE A 241 -3.03 3.35 -6.55
C PHE A 241 -2.68 4.55 -5.65
N GLU A 242 -3.54 4.88 -4.70
CA GLU A 242 -3.34 6.00 -3.76
C GLU A 242 -2.09 5.79 -2.87
N TYR A 243 -1.83 4.56 -2.44
CA TYR A 243 -0.62 4.21 -1.71
C TYR A 243 0.65 4.50 -2.51
N VAL A 244 0.72 4.01 -3.76
CA VAL A 244 1.89 4.22 -4.62
C VAL A 244 2.01 5.69 -5.00
N GLN A 245 0.89 6.39 -5.22
CA GLN A 245 0.88 7.82 -5.51
C GLN A 245 1.42 8.68 -4.36
N ALA A 246 1.27 8.23 -3.12
CA ALA A 246 1.82 8.92 -1.96
C ALA A 246 3.35 8.78 -1.83
N LEU A 247 3.98 7.90 -2.61
CA LEU A 247 5.44 7.69 -2.59
C LEU A 247 6.19 8.83 -3.28
N GLY A 248 7.43 9.05 -2.88
CA GLY A 248 8.27 10.09 -3.48
C GLY A 248 8.61 9.77 -4.94
N TYR A 249 8.49 10.77 -5.82
CA TYR A 249 9.08 10.67 -7.15
C TYR A 249 10.57 11.01 -7.09
N GLU A 250 11.39 10.23 -7.80
CA GLU A 250 12.81 10.49 -7.98
C GLU A 250 13.21 10.24 -9.43
N ALA A 251 13.74 11.26 -10.12
CA ALA A 251 14.19 11.12 -11.51
C ALA A 251 15.55 10.42 -11.60
N TYR A 252 15.57 9.26 -12.27
CA TYR A 252 16.78 8.54 -12.70
C TYR A 252 16.42 7.60 -13.86
N ASP A 253 17.45 7.15 -14.56
CA ASP A 253 17.34 6.26 -15.73
C ASP A 253 17.11 4.80 -15.32
N GLY A 254 16.23 4.11 -16.05
CA GLY A 254 15.91 2.68 -15.87
C GLY A 254 15.12 2.31 -14.61
N SER A 255 14.82 1.02 -14.44
CA SER A 255 14.24 0.43 -13.23
C SER A 255 15.36 -0.06 -12.32
N LEU A 256 15.58 0.62 -11.20
CA LEU A 256 16.67 0.29 -10.27
C LEU A 256 16.16 -0.30 -8.97
N ARG A 257 14.93 0.04 -8.59
CA ARG A 257 14.33 -0.34 -7.31
C ARG A 257 13.37 -1.51 -7.46
N GLY A 258 12.66 -1.59 -8.58
CA GLY A 258 11.58 -2.56 -8.79
C GLY A 258 10.57 -2.53 -7.65
N THR A 259 9.90 -3.66 -7.41
CA THR A 259 8.87 -3.78 -6.38
C THR A 259 9.41 -3.50 -4.98
N ARG A 260 10.40 -4.29 -4.54
CA ARG A 260 10.89 -4.24 -3.16
C ARG A 260 11.65 -2.96 -2.85
N GLY A 261 12.49 -2.49 -3.76
CA GLY A 261 13.26 -1.27 -3.56
C GLY A 261 12.36 -0.04 -3.47
N THR A 262 11.29 0.02 -4.28
CA THR A 262 10.36 1.17 -4.27
C THR A 262 9.57 1.20 -2.98
N LEU A 263 9.10 0.02 -2.54
CA LEU A 263 8.41 -0.15 -1.27
C LEU A 263 9.28 0.30 -0.09
N TRP A 264 10.53 -0.17 -0.01
CA TRP A 264 11.42 0.12 1.12
C TRP A 264 11.98 1.54 1.12
N SER A 265 12.20 2.11 -0.07
CA SER A 265 12.70 3.48 -0.20
C SER A 265 11.57 4.51 -0.04
N ALA A 266 10.31 4.07 -0.06
CA ALA A 266 9.11 4.90 -0.14
C ALA A 266 9.16 5.93 -1.28
N ALA A 267 9.85 5.58 -2.37
CA ALA A 267 10.07 6.44 -3.52
C ALA A 267 10.59 5.66 -4.73
N GLY A 268 10.39 6.20 -5.94
CA GLY A 268 10.91 5.65 -7.20
C GLY A 268 10.64 6.56 -8.39
N ASN A 269 11.26 6.26 -9.55
CA ASN A 269 10.90 6.90 -10.81
C ASN A 269 9.58 6.32 -11.36
N SER A 270 9.18 6.72 -12.57
CA SER A 270 7.93 6.28 -13.19
C SER A 270 7.87 4.76 -13.44
N ALA A 271 8.99 4.17 -13.87
CA ALA A 271 9.10 2.73 -14.09
C ALA A 271 9.01 1.93 -12.78
N ASP A 272 9.70 2.39 -11.73
CA ASP A 272 9.77 1.72 -10.44
C ASP A 272 8.45 1.82 -9.65
N GLN A 273 7.79 2.97 -9.67
CA GLN A 273 6.44 3.12 -9.11
C GLN A 273 5.40 2.27 -9.88
N SER A 274 5.48 2.26 -11.21
CA SER A 274 4.62 1.40 -12.04
C SER A 274 4.85 -0.07 -11.74
N SER A 275 6.10 -0.49 -11.53
CA SER A 275 6.46 -1.86 -11.18
C SER A 275 5.86 -2.28 -9.83
N LEU A 276 5.93 -1.43 -8.81
CA LEU A 276 5.29 -1.69 -7.52
C LEU A 276 3.77 -1.81 -7.65
N LEU A 277 3.13 -0.86 -8.34
CA LEU A 277 1.68 -0.87 -8.53
C LEU A 277 1.22 -2.11 -9.32
N ILE A 278 1.95 -2.49 -10.36
CA ILE A 278 1.68 -3.73 -11.12
C ILE A 278 1.85 -4.97 -10.24
N ALA A 279 2.90 -5.05 -9.42
CA ALA A 279 3.09 -6.17 -8.50
C ALA A 279 1.93 -6.32 -7.52
N MET A 280 1.47 -5.21 -6.93
CA MET A 280 0.31 -5.18 -6.03
C MET A 280 -0.98 -5.60 -6.73
N LEU A 281 -1.28 -5.03 -7.90
CA LEU A 281 -2.48 -5.37 -8.67
C LEU A 281 -2.49 -6.85 -9.10
N ARG A 282 -1.36 -7.35 -9.61
CA ARG A 282 -1.23 -8.77 -10.01
C ARG A 282 -1.29 -9.71 -8.81
N GLY A 283 -0.81 -9.29 -7.64
CA GLY A 283 -0.96 -9.99 -6.37
C GLY A 283 -2.43 -10.13 -5.96
N ALA A 284 -3.22 -9.06 -6.12
CA ALA A 284 -4.68 -9.01 -5.90
C ALA A 284 -5.52 -9.71 -6.99
N GLY A 285 -4.88 -10.32 -7.99
CA GLY A 285 -5.56 -10.98 -9.11
C GLY A 285 -6.13 -10.02 -10.16
N TYR A 286 -5.75 -8.74 -10.16
CA TYR A 286 -6.09 -7.80 -11.23
C TYR A 286 -5.05 -7.87 -12.36
N PRO A 287 -5.47 -8.13 -13.61
CA PRO A 287 -4.59 -8.05 -14.76
C PRO A 287 -4.04 -6.64 -14.92
N ALA A 288 -2.72 -6.48 -14.94
CA ALA A 288 -2.07 -5.17 -15.06
C ALA A 288 -0.88 -5.22 -16.04
N ARG A 289 -0.65 -4.13 -16.77
CA ARG A 289 0.43 -4.00 -17.74
C ARG A 289 1.07 -2.62 -17.71
N TYR A 290 2.31 -2.55 -18.15
CA TYR A 290 3.00 -1.28 -18.35
C TYR A 290 2.46 -0.57 -19.57
N ARG A 291 2.39 0.74 -19.44
CA ARG A 291 2.21 1.69 -20.51
C ARG A 291 3.46 2.55 -20.61
N HIS A 292 3.75 3.00 -21.82
CA HIS A 292 4.93 3.80 -22.09
C HIS A 292 4.62 4.90 -23.09
N GLY A 293 5.26 6.06 -22.92
CA GLY A 293 5.00 7.23 -23.73
C GLY A 293 5.77 8.45 -23.27
N ALA A 294 5.42 9.59 -23.86
CA ALA A 294 6.09 10.86 -23.57
C ALA A 294 5.17 11.83 -22.83
N LEU A 295 5.61 12.37 -21.70
CA LEU A 295 4.95 13.54 -21.09
C LEU A 295 5.16 14.79 -21.93
N SER A 296 4.23 15.74 -21.81
CA SER A 296 4.51 17.10 -22.28
C SER A 296 5.58 17.75 -21.39
N GLN A 297 6.34 18.70 -21.93
CA GLN A 297 7.33 19.43 -21.12
C GLN A 297 6.69 20.08 -19.88
N ALA A 298 5.45 20.55 -19.96
CA ALA A 298 4.75 21.15 -18.83
C ALA A 298 4.40 20.12 -17.73
N ASP A 299 4.04 18.91 -18.12
CA ASP A 299 3.75 17.82 -17.18
C ASP A 299 5.06 17.26 -16.57
N ALA A 300 6.11 17.11 -17.37
CA ALA A 300 7.45 16.76 -16.89
C ALA A 300 7.98 17.79 -15.87
N GLN A 301 7.76 19.09 -16.11
CA GLN A 301 8.09 20.14 -15.16
C GLN A 301 7.30 20.02 -13.85
N THR A 302 6.01 19.71 -13.95
CA THR A 302 5.14 19.46 -12.79
C THR A 302 5.64 18.28 -11.97
N LEU A 303 5.98 17.18 -12.63
CA LEU A 303 6.52 15.97 -12.02
C LEU A 303 7.89 16.23 -11.36
N LEU A 304 8.82 16.88 -12.05
CA LEU A 304 10.12 17.24 -11.47
C LEU A 304 9.97 18.17 -10.26
N ALA A 305 9.02 19.10 -10.28
CA ALA A 305 8.75 19.96 -9.14
C ALA A 305 8.27 19.18 -7.90
N SER A 306 7.61 18.03 -8.08
CA SER A 306 7.13 17.19 -6.97
C SER A 306 8.26 16.56 -6.16
N MET A 307 9.45 16.39 -6.75
CA MET A 307 10.65 15.88 -6.07
C MET A 307 11.13 16.81 -4.95
N PHE A 308 10.78 18.10 -5.01
CA PHE A 308 11.33 19.12 -4.13
C PHE A 308 10.26 19.62 -3.15
N PRO A 309 10.48 19.49 -1.83
CA PRO A 309 9.55 20.02 -0.85
C PRO A 309 9.44 21.54 -0.99
N THR A 310 8.22 22.07 -0.87
CA THR A 310 8.01 23.53 -0.88
C THR A 310 8.70 24.14 0.35
N PRO A 311 9.65 25.08 0.18
CA PRO A 311 10.34 25.69 1.31
C PRO A 311 9.36 26.43 2.22
N GLN A 312 9.21 25.99 3.47
CA GLN A 312 8.29 26.64 4.42
C GLN A 312 8.81 27.99 4.95
N ALA A 313 10.13 28.17 4.95
CA ALA A 313 10.77 29.43 5.29
C ALA A 313 12.12 29.55 4.59
N VAL A 314 12.31 30.61 3.82
CA VAL A 314 13.62 30.97 3.28
C VAL A 314 14.33 31.84 4.32
N ARG A 315 15.40 31.32 4.94
CA ARG A 315 16.28 32.12 5.81
C ARG A 315 17.45 32.65 5.00
N GLY A 316 17.65 33.97 5.05
CA GLY A 316 18.70 34.66 4.31
C GLY A 316 18.18 35.34 3.05
N TYR A 317 19.11 35.99 2.33
CA TYR A 317 18.84 36.66 1.06
C TYR A 317 19.71 36.03 -0.01
N VAL A 318 19.08 35.47 -1.04
CA VAL A 318 19.77 35.05 -2.27
C VAL A 318 19.72 36.24 -3.21
N PRO A 319 20.86 36.86 -3.57
CA PRO A 319 20.88 37.93 -4.55
C PRO A 319 20.25 37.49 -5.87
N ALA A 320 19.49 38.37 -6.52
CA ALA A 320 18.86 38.05 -7.81
C ALA A 320 19.87 37.67 -8.91
N THR A 321 21.15 38.05 -8.74
CA THR A 321 22.26 37.71 -9.64
C THR A 321 23.00 36.44 -9.26
N ALA A 322 22.67 35.81 -8.12
CA ALA A 322 23.30 34.57 -7.71
C ALA A 322 22.84 33.44 -8.62
N ALA A 323 23.78 32.63 -9.10
CA ALA A 323 23.44 31.41 -9.81
C ALA A 323 22.71 30.46 -8.85
N VAL A 324 21.51 30.04 -9.21
CA VAL A 324 20.70 29.05 -8.49
C VAL A 324 20.45 27.86 -9.41
N GLY A 325 20.35 26.67 -8.83
CA GLY A 325 19.93 25.48 -9.57
C GLY A 325 18.50 25.66 -10.08
N ASN A 326 18.24 25.22 -11.30
CA ASN A 326 16.91 25.21 -11.90
C ASN A 326 16.58 23.80 -12.40
N PRO A 327 16.41 22.82 -11.50
CA PRO A 327 16.26 21.41 -11.87
C PRO A 327 15.03 21.15 -12.74
N VAL A 328 13.96 21.93 -12.58
CA VAL A 328 12.74 21.79 -13.40
C VAL A 328 12.95 22.20 -14.87
N ASN A 329 14.02 22.91 -15.21
CA ASN A 329 14.38 23.25 -16.59
C ASN A 329 15.71 22.63 -17.02
N ASP A 330 16.24 21.69 -16.24
CA ASP A 330 17.45 20.97 -16.61
C ASP A 330 17.12 19.98 -17.75
N PRO A 331 17.83 20.03 -18.90
CA PRO A 331 17.51 19.19 -20.05
C PRO A 331 17.60 17.68 -19.77
N ASP A 332 18.54 17.27 -18.92
CA ASP A 332 18.75 15.85 -18.63
C ASP A 332 17.63 15.34 -17.69
N LEU A 333 17.25 16.14 -16.70
CA LEU A 333 16.10 15.82 -15.84
C LEU A 333 14.78 15.83 -16.59
N LEU A 334 14.59 16.77 -17.52
CA LEU A 334 13.41 16.80 -18.38
C LEU A 334 13.32 15.55 -19.23
N ALA A 335 14.42 15.11 -19.86
CA ALA A 335 14.43 13.89 -20.64
C ALA A 335 14.04 12.65 -19.81
N LEU A 336 14.52 12.54 -18.57
CA LEU A 336 14.17 11.45 -17.66
C LEU A 336 12.70 11.45 -17.23
N ALA A 337 12.09 12.63 -17.07
CA ALA A 337 10.67 12.74 -16.72
C ALA A 337 9.76 12.62 -17.96
N GLU A 338 10.23 13.07 -19.13
CA GLU A 338 9.48 12.96 -20.38
C GLU A 338 9.34 11.50 -20.82
N ASP A 339 10.37 10.66 -20.67
CA ASP A 339 10.28 9.20 -20.87
C ASP A 339 9.49 8.55 -19.73
N HIS A 340 8.19 8.29 -19.96
CA HIS A 340 7.24 8.10 -18.87
C HIS A 340 6.54 6.75 -18.91
N TRP A 341 6.53 6.10 -17.76
CA TRP A 341 5.90 4.80 -17.54
C TRP A 341 4.71 4.95 -16.60
N TRP A 342 3.60 4.31 -16.95
CA TRP A 342 2.43 4.21 -16.08
C TRP A 342 1.77 2.83 -16.21
N VAL A 343 0.66 2.62 -15.50
CA VAL A 343 -0.02 1.32 -15.43
C VAL A 343 -1.35 1.36 -16.16
N GLU A 344 -1.72 0.29 -16.85
CA GLU A 344 -3.10 0.04 -17.26
C GLU A 344 -3.57 -1.26 -16.61
N ALA A 345 -4.73 -1.25 -15.95
CA ALA A 345 -5.26 -2.36 -15.18
C ALA A 345 -6.67 -2.72 -15.61
N TYR A 346 -6.98 -4.02 -15.69
CA TYR A 346 -8.32 -4.52 -16.00
C TYR A 346 -9.09 -4.72 -14.70
N LEU A 347 -10.09 -3.88 -14.45
CA LEU A 347 -10.88 -3.91 -13.21
C LEU A 347 -12.31 -4.44 -13.44
N PRO A 348 -12.90 -5.12 -12.45
CA PRO A 348 -14.29 -5.58 -12.50
C PRO A 348 -15.25 -4.42 -12.82
N GLY A 349 -16.09 -4.59 -13.83
CA GLY A 349 -17.10 -3.60 -14.24
C GLY A 349 -16.56 -2.37 -14.99
N SER A 350 -15.26 -2.09 -14.95
CA SER A 350 -14.64 -0.93 -15.64
C SER A 350 -13.85 -1.31 -16.89
N GLY A 351 -13.35 -2.54 -16.97
CA GLY A 351 -12.43 -2.94 -18.03
C GLY A 351 -11.04 -2.36 -17.83
N TRP A 352 -10.29 -2.13 -18.91
CA TRP A 352 -8.97 -1.51 -18.85
C TRP A 352 -9.07 -0.03 -18.49
N ILE A 353 -8.37 0.37 -17.42
CA ILE A 353 -8.25 1.76 -16.99
C ILE A 353 -6.77 2.13 -16.83
N ASP A 354 -6.42 3.37 -17.14
CA ASP A 354 -5.09 3.91 -16.90
C ASP A 354 -4.94 4.37 -15.44
N LEU A 355 -3.76 4.14 -14.87
CA LEU A 355 -3.36 4.43 -13.51
C LEU A 355 -1.94 5.00 -13.54
N ASP A 356 -1.79 6.32 -13.40
CA ASP A 356 -0.48 6.99 -13.31
C ASP A 356 -0.19 7.42 -11.86
N PRO A 357 0.58 6.62 -11.09
CA PRO A 357 0.81 6.92 -9.69
C PRO A 357 1.72 8.14 -9.49
N THR A 358 2.50 8.55 -10.49
CA THR A 358 3.56 9.54 -10.28
C THR A 358 3.04 10.98 -10.20
N MET A 359 1.88 11.23 -10.81
CA MET A 359 1.35 12.56 -11.01
C MET A 359 0.56 13.00 -9.76
N PRO A 360 0.94 14.11 -9.08
CA PRO A 360 0.37 14.48 -7.76
C PRO A 360 -1.15 14.69 -7.72
N THR A 361 -1.78 14.94 -8.87
CA THR A 361 -3.22 15.17 -8.99
C THR A 361 -3.93 14.09 -9.82
N SER A 362 -3.24 12.99 -10.14
CA SER A 362 -3.84 11.93 -10.96
C SER A 362 -4.97 11.25 -10.20
N VAL A 363 -6.06 10.99 -10.91
CA VAL A 363 -7.07 10.04 -10.50
C VAL A 363 -7.13 8.86 -11.49
N PRO A 364 -7.64 7.69 -11.07
CA PRO A 364 -7.82 6.57 -11.98
C PRO A 364 -8.58 6.94 -13.25
N GLY A 365 -8.00 6.60 -14.40
CA GLY A 365 -8.49 6.93 -15.75
C GLY A 365 -7.83 8.14 -16.39
N ASP A 366 -7.04 8.94 -15.66
CA ASP A 366 -6.26 10.03 -16.25
C ASP A 366 -5.10 9.49 -17.09
N VAL A 367 -4.80 10.19 -18.19
CA VAL A 367 -3.66 9.90 -19.07
C VAL A 367 -2.95 11.22 -19.38
N PHE A 368 -1.69 11.33 -18.93
CA PHE A 368 -0.86 12.52 -19.12
C PHE A 368 0.13 12.36 -20.28
N ALA A 369 0.66 11.15 -20.46
CA ALA A 369 1.64 10.85 -21.51
C ALA A 369 0.97 10.48 -22.83
N THR A 370 1.59 10.88 -23.94
CA THR A 370 1.23 10.39 -25.27
C THR A 370 1.84 9.01 -25.48
N PRO A 371 1.04 7.94 -25.69
CA PRO A 371 1.58 6.59 -25.81
C PRO A 371 2.58 6.41 -26.96
N ALA A 372 3.63 5.64 -26.69
CA ALA A 372 4.66 5.30 -27.66
C ALA A 372 4.11 4.40 -28.78
N GLN A 373 4.68 4.54 -29.98
CA GLN A 373 4.29 3.76 -31.18
C GLN A 373 5.40 2.80 -31.66
N ASP A 374 6.42 2.59 -30.82
CA ASP A 374 7.63 1.81 -31.12
C ASP A 374 7.56 0.36 -30.61
N GLY A 375 6.44 -0.04 -30.01
CA GLY A 375 6.23 -1.38 -29.45
C GLY A 375 6.61 -1.52 -27.98
N THR A 376 6.99 -0.44 -27.31
CA THR A 376 7.25 -0.41 -25.85
C THR A 376 5.98 -0.18 -25.02
N ASP A 377 4.87 0.25 -25.63
CA ASP A 377 3.57 0.41 -24.96
C ASP A 377 2.83 -0.94 -24.82
N LYS A 378 2.06 -1.10 -23.74
CA LYS A 378 1.21 -2.28 -23.44
C LYS A 378 2.00 -3.58 -23.32
N ILE A 379 3.07 -3.56 -22.54
CA ILE A 379 3.94 -4.71 -22.29
C ILE A 379 3.75 -5.28 -20.89
N SER A 380 4.00 -6.59 -20.74
CA SER A 380 3.83 -7.29 -19.44
C SER A 380 5.06 -7.16 -18.54
N GLU A 381 6.22 -6.88 -19.12
CA GLU A 381 7.53 -6.81 -18.47
C GLU A 381 8.34 -5.67 -19.10
N LEU A 382 9.12 -4.95 -18.30
CA LEU A 382 10.00 -3.89 -18.82
C LEU A 382 11.08 -4.48 -19.74
N PRO A 383 11.50 -3.75 -20.80
CA PRO A 383 12.56 -4.21 -21.69
C PRO A 383 13.90 -4.38 -20.97
N ASP A 384 14.69 -5.39 -21.35
CA ASP A 384 16.05 -5.63 -20.79
C ASP A 384 16.95 -4.39 -20.83
N ALA A 385 16.74 -3.49 -21.80
CA ALA A 385 17.58 -2.31 -22.02
C ALA A 385 17.43 -1.24 -20.92
N ILE A 386 16.36 -1.28 -20.13
CA ILE A 386 16.08 -0.32 -19.08
C ILE A 386 16.06 -0.97 -17.69
N ARG A 387 16.49 -2.23 -17.57
CA ARG A 387 16.64 -2.95 -16.30
C ARG A 387 18.06 -2.89 -15.74
#